data_AF-A0A401JEH3-F1
#
_entry.id   AF-A0A401JEH3-F1
#
_cell.length_a   1.000
_cell.length_b   1.000
_cell.length_c   1.000
_cell.angle_alpha   90.00
_cell.angle_beta   90.00
_cell.angle_gamma   90.00
#
_symmetry.space_group_name_H-M   'P 1'
#
loop_
_entity.id
_entity.type
_entity.pdbx_description
1 polymer ?
#
loop_
_entity_poly.entity_id
_entity_poly.type
_entity_poly.pdbx_seq_one_letter_code
_entity_poly.pdbx_strand_id
1 'polypeptide(L)'
;MRFPTFGEQRIQFLTRYLFCALGWAFFNIPAVTPGEHIPLATLNIIFASYFVFTTAAFYHAWRHPVHPARYRLAMWVDIALVATCMVNDPYDIPPSLVVFIMIVLGNGMRYGMRMFGEALVGSFLAIMLALSFRFAYGTHGISAGMIFLNLFGSIILIYAYVLMSRIETAQHLLERSSKQDTLTGLMNRRGLVETATSLFDRIATYGGMASVMFVDLDQFKRVNDDHGHAHGDQVLRRFSDILFENTRVGDIRARYGGDEFIVLMPETPLDQSEAIARRIQTAFAHWCTAHGYQCSATIGMGEAPRDGRSLEAVLDKVDTALYHSKAATPYGGLQRVDQLPVKLGPSI
;
A
#
# COMPACT_ATOMS: atom_id res chain seq x y z
N MET A 1 3.59 -3.84 5.46
CA MET A 1 4.75 -3.15 6.08
C MET A 1 5.13 -2.05 5.10
N ARG A 2 5.09 -0.79 5.53
CA ARG A 2 5.44 0.34 4.66
C ARG A 2 6.97 0.42 4.56
N PHE A 3 7.49 0.59 3.35
CA PHE A 3 8.92 0.80 3.13
C PHE A 3 9.20 2.30 3.02
N PRO A 4 10.08 2.85 3.88
CA PRO A 4 10.36 4.27 3.86
C PRO A 4 11.21 4.65 2.65
N THR A 5 10.90 5.80 2.06
CA THR A 5 11.72 6.46 1.05
C THR A 5 13.11 6.79 1.60
N PHE A 6 14.08 7.01 0.71
CA PHE A 6 15.43 7.38 1.13
C PHE A 6 15.45 8.71 1.93
N GLY A 7 14.57 9.66 1.60
CA GLY A 7 14.41 10.90 2.37
C GLY A 7 13.97 10.65 3.82
N GLU A 8 12.97 9.79 4.02
CA GLU A 8 12.53 9.37 5.35
C GLU A 8 13.63 8.64 6.12
N GLN A 9 14.42 7.79 5.45
CA GLN A 9 15.56 7.10 6.05
C GLN A 9 16.66 8.09 6.48
N ARG A 10 16.98 9.11 5.68
CA ARG A 10 17.95 10.15 6.07
C ARG A 10 17.57 10.85 7.37
N ILE A 11 16.31 11.24 7.51
CA ILE A 11 15.79 11.87 8.74
C ILE A 11 15.93 10.92 9.93
N GLN A 12 15.73 9.61 9.73
CA GLN A 12 15.89 8.60 10.78
C GLN A 12 17.34 8.54 11.28
N PHE A 13 18.30 8.42 10.36
CA PHE A 13 19.72 8.37 10.74
C PHE A 13 20.18 9.66 11.41
N LEU A 14 19.73 10.81 10.91
CA LEU A 14 19.98 12.10 11.56
C LEU A 14 19.45 12.12 13.01
N THR A 15 18.24 11.59 13.21
CA THR A 15 17.64 11.49 14.56
C THR A 15 18.49 10.60 15.47
N ARG A 16 18.98 9.45 14.98
CA ARG A 16 19.86 8.54 15.75
C ARG A 16 21.19 9.19 16.13
N TYR A 17 21.83 9.88 15.18
CA TYR A 17 23.08 10.59 15.48
C TYR A 17 22.87 11.68 16.53
N LEU A 18 21.74 12.42 16.45
CA LEU A 18 21.39 13.42 17.43
C LEU A 18 21.20 12.82 18.84
N PHE A 19 20.42 11.74 18.97
CA PHE A 19 20.23 11.07 20.28
C PHE A 19 21.50 10.41 20.81
N CYS A 20 22.33 9.83 19.93
CA CYS A 20 23.63 9.31 20.33
C CYS A 20 24.55 10.42 20.86
N ALA A 21 24.61 11.56 20.18
CA ALA A 21 25.42 12.70 20.61
C ALA A 21 24.92 13.30 21.92
N LEU A 22 23.60 13.49 22.05
CA LEU A 22 22.98 13.98 23.28
C LEU A 22 23.21 13.03 24.46
N GLY A 23 23.02 11.72 24.27
CA GLY A 23 23.27 10.71 25.30
C GLY A 23 24.74 10.65 25.70
N TRP A 24 25.66 10.63 24.74
CA TRP A 24 27.09 10.68 25.02
C TRP A 24 27.49 11.95 25.79
N ALA A 25 27.02 13.11 25.35
CA ALA A 25 27.28 14.38 26.03
C ALA A 25 26.75 14.35 27.46
N PHE A 26 25.52 13.89 27.68
CA PHE A 26 24.89 13.79 29.00
C PHE A 26 25.76 13.04 30.02
N PHE A 27 26.27 11.86 29.67
CA PHE A 27 27.11 11.08 30.59
C PHE A 27 28.54 11.60 30.77
N ASN A 28 29.01 12.52 29.91
CA ASN A 28 30.34 13.12 30.01
C ASN A 28 30.31 14.55 30.58
N ILE A 29 29.16 15.04 31.05
CA ILE A 29 29.08 16.30 31.78
C ILE A 29 29.74 16.12 33.17
N PRO A 30 30.71 16.95 33.57
CA PRO A 30 31.45 16.77 34.84
C PRO A 30 30.60 16.75 36.12
N ALA A 31 29.41 17.35 36.08
CA ALA A 31 28.45 17.38 37.19
C ALA A 31 27.62 16.08 37.34
N VAL A 32 27.71 15.17 36.37
CA VAL A 32 27.03 13.88 36.36
C VAL A 32 28.00 12.85 36.93
N THR A 33 27.68 12.27 38.09
CA THR A 33 28.53 11.23 38.68
C THR A 33 28.63 10.05 37.71
N PRO A 34 29.83 9.63 37.32
CA PRO A 34 30.00 8.62 36.28
C PRO A 34 29.39 7.30 36.71
N GLY A 35 28.53 6.76 35.84
CA GLY A 35 28.19 5.34 35.74
C GLY A 35 28.05 4.60 37.06
N GLU A 36 26.88 4.71 37.67
CA GLU A 36 26.59 4.09 38.98
C GLU A 36 26.83 2.57 38.98
N HIS A 37 26.69 1.92 37.81
CA HIS A 37 26.89 0.48 37.64
C HIS A 37 27.94 0.12 36.59
N ILE A 38 27.96 0.82 35.45
CA ILE A 38 28.91 0.60 34.34
C ILE A 38 29.92 1.75 34.32
N PRO A 39 31.24 1.47 34.32
CA PRO A 39 32.25 2.51 34.22
C PRO A 39 32.04 3.41 33.00
N LEU A 40 32.27 4.72 33.16
CA LEU A 40 32.11 5.70 32.08
C LEU A 40 32.88 5.33 30.80
N ALA A 41 34.08 4.73 30.95
CA ALA A 41 34.87 4.25 29.81
C ALA A 41 34.11 3.18 28.99
N THR A 42 33.46 2.23 29.66
CA THR A 42 32.65 1.18 29.02
C THR A 42 31.41 1.79 28.36
N LEU A 43 30.76 2.76 29.02
CA LEU A 43 29.61 3.44 28.44
C LEU A 43 29.98 4.22 27.17
N ASN A 44 31.15 4.86 27.16
CA ASN A 44 31.68 5.54 25.97
C ASN A 44 31.99 4.56 24.82
N ILE A 45 32.49 3.35 25.12
CA ILE A 45 32.67 2.29 24.12
C ILE A 45 31.33 1.85 23.52
N ILE A 46 30.28 1.76 24.33
CA ILE A 46 28.92 1.43 23.86
C ILE A 46 28.40 2.50 22.90
N PHE A 47 28.52 3.79 23.25
CA PHE A 47 28.15 4.89 22.35
C PHE A 47 28.96 4.88 21.04
N ALA A 48 30.27 4.65 21.11
CA ALA A 48 31.12 4.56 19.92
C ALA A 48 30.70 3.39 19.03
N SER A 49 30.40 2.23 19.62
CA SER A 49 29.92 1.04 18.91
C SER A 49 28.56 1.26 18.27
N TYR A 50 27.63 1.94 18.95
CA TYR A 50 26.34 2.35 18.40
C TYR A 50 26.50 3.33 17.23
N PHE A 51 27.42 4.30 17.33
CA PHE A 51 27.72 5.24 16.25
C PHE A 51 28.26 4.53 15.01
N VAL A 52 29.21 3.59 15.19
CA VAL A 52 29.75 2.77 14.11
C VAL A 52 28.66 1.91 13.47
N PHE A 53 27.82 1.24 14.27
CA PHE A 53 26.68 0.47 13.78
C PHE A 53 25.71 1.34 12.96
N THR A 54 25.35 2.52 13.47
CA THR A 54 24.42 3.45 12.80
C THR A 54 25.01 3.94 11.47
N THR A 55 26.31 4.21 11.43
CA THR A 55 27.03 4.64 10.23
C THR A 55 27.12 3.52 9.19
N ALA A 56 27.43 2.29 9.62
CA ALA A 56 27.43 1.13 8.75
C ALA A 56 26.03 0.84 8.19
N ALA A 57 24.98 0.95 9.02
CA ALA A 57 23.60 0.81 8.61
C ALA A 57 23.15 1.90 7.62
N PHE A 58 23.64 3.14 7.77
CA PHE A 58 23.41 4.23 6.83
C PHE A 58 24.06 3.95 5.48
N TYR A 59 25.32 3.52 5.48
CA TYR A 59 26.03 3.14 4.26
C TYR A 59 25.34 1.96 3.55
N HIS A 60 24.92 0.96 4.31
CA HIS A 60 24.12 -0.14 3.80
C HIS A 60 22.78 0.33 3.22
N ALA A 61 22.12 1.31 3.84
CA ALA A 61 20.88 1.90 3.34
C ALA A 61 21.05 2.67 2.02
N TRP A 62 22.22 3.27 1.80
CA TRP A 62 22.55 3.89 0.51
C TRP A 62 22.59 2.86 -0.63
N ARG A 63 23.20 1.70 -0.40
CA ARG A 63 23.34 0.63 -1.41
C ARG A 63 22.10 -0.24 -1.55
N HIS A 64 21.42 -0.51 -0.44
CA HIS A 64 20.23 -1.36 -0.36
C HIS A 64 19.11 -0.60 0.36
N PRO A 65 18.31 0.20 -0.37
CA PRO A 65 17.31 1.08 0.24
C PRO A 65 16.27 0.34 1.07
N VAL A 66 15.87 -0.86 0.65
CA VAL A 66 14.81 -1.65 1.28
C VAL A 66 15.38 -2.94 1.85
N HIS A 67 15.53 -3.02 3.18
CA HIS A 67 15.98 -4.25 3.86
C HIS A 67 15.31 -4.39 5.24
N PRO A 68 14.23 -5.20 5.37
CA PRO A 68 13.41 -5.27 6.59
C PRO A 68 14.20 -5.60 7.87
N ALA A 69 15.18 -6.49 7.77
CA ALA A 69 15.99 -6.90 8.92
C ALA A 69 16.82 -5.74 9.50
N ARG A 70 17.21 -4.76 8.67
CA ARG A 70 17.96 -3.58 9.14
C ARG A 70 17.09 -2.73 10.07
N TYR A 71 15.83 -2.53 9.72
CA TYR A 71 14.91 -1.69 10.51
C TYR A 71 14.65 -2.31 11.87
N ARG A 72 14.37 -3.62 11.90
CA ARG A 72 14.20 -4.38 13.14
C ARG A 72 15.45 -4.39 14.00
N LEU A 73 16.59 -4.78 13.43
CA LEU A 73 17.85 -4.81 14.16
C LEU A 73 18.17 -3.46 14.76
N ALA A 74 18.04 -2.38 13.97
CA ALA A 74 18.34 -1.05 14.46
C ALA A 74 17.36 -0.57 15.54
N MET A 75 16.07 -0.91 15.47
CA MET A 75 15.12 -0.65 16.54
C MET A 75 15.51 -1.35 17.85
N TRP A 76 15.88 -2.63 17.80
CA TRP A 76 16.30 -3.37 18.99
C TRP A 76 17.62 -2.84 19.57
N VAL A 77 18.55 -2.41 18.71
CA VAL A 77 19.78 -1.74 19.13
C VAL A 77 19.48 -0.38 19.78
N ASP A 78 18.52 0.40 19.25
CA ASP A 78 18.06 1.66 19.87
C ASP A 78 17.49 1.39 21.28
N ILE A 79 16.60 0.39 21.43
CA ILE A 79 16.00 0.00 22.72
C ILE A 79 17.08 -0.42 23.72
N ALA A 80 18.04 -1.26 23.30
CA ALA A 80 19.12 -1.74 24.17
C ALA A 80 20.05 -0.60 24.64
N LEU A 81 20.40 0.34 23.74
CA LEU A 81 21.19 1.51 24.10
C LEU A 81 20.47 2.35 25.15
N VAL A 82 19.20 2.69 24.93
CA VAL A 82 18.42 3.53 25.85
C VAL A 82 18.21 2.84 27.19
N ALA A 83 17.95 1.53 27.21
CA ALA A 83 17.85 0.76 28.45
C ALA A 83 19.18 0.79 29.24
N THR A 84 20.31 0.65 28.56
CA THR A 84 21.64 0.75 29.19
C THR A 84 21.89 2.14 29.76
N CYS A 85 21.51 3.19 29.02
CA CYS A 85 21.57 4.57 29.52
C CYS A 85 20.71 4.72 30.77
N MET A 86 19.47 4.24 30.72
CA MET A 86 18.52 4.34 31.83
C MET A 86 19.01 3.65 33.10
N VAL A 87 19.66 2.49 32.99
CA VAL A 87 20.26 1.80 34.15
C VAL A 87 21.38 2.63 34.80
N ASN A 88 22.14 3.40 34.03
CA ASN A 88 23.32 4.14 34.51
C ASN A 88 23.05 5.62 34.80
N ASP A 89 21.81 6.07 34.61
CA ASP A 89 21.41 7.45 34.73
C ASP A 89 21.38 7.87 36.22
N PRO A 90 22.14 8.88 36.66
CA PRO A 90 22.32 9.13 38.09
C PRO A 90 21.09 9.75 38.78
N TYR A 91 20.12 10.23 38.01
CA TYR A 91 18.93 10.90 38.54
C TYR A 91 17.83 9.91 38.90
N ASP A 92 17.06 10.20 39.97
CA ASP A 92 15.86 9.45 40.34
C ASP A 92 14.82 9.37 39.22
N ILE A 93 14.78 10.39 38.37
CA ILE A 93 13.92 10.44 37.19
C ILE A 93 14.83 10.44 35.97
N PRO A 94 15.04 9.28 35.31
CA PRO A 94 15.97 9.16 34.20
C PRO A 94 15.46 9.95 32.98
N PRO A 95 16.17 10.98 32.47
CA PRO A 95 15.74 11.68 31.25
C PRO A 95 15.68 10.75 30.03
N SER A 96 16.47 9.67 30.04
CA SER A 96 16.47 8.60 29.04
C SER A 96 15.09 7.94 28.82
N LEU A 97 14.17 8.01 29.80
CA LEU A 97 12.79 7.52 29.65
C LEU A 97 12.05 8.13 28.45
N VAL A 98 12.28 9.42 28.18
CA VAL A 98 11.60 10.14 27.09
C VAL A 98 12.05 9.62 25.71
N VAL A 99 13.25 9.06 25.62
CA VAL A 99 13.80 8.53 24.35
C VAL A 99 13.03 7.28 23.91
N PHE A 100 12.52 6.46 24.83
CA PHE A 100 11.64 5.33 24.48
C PHE A 100 10.38 5.79 23.74
N ILE A 101 9.80 6.93 24.13
CA ILE A 101 8.63 7.48 23.43
C ILE A 101 8.98 7.79 21.98
N MET A 102 10.14 8.41 21.74
CA MET A 102 10.61 8.71 20.39
C MET A 102 10.89 7.45 19.57
N ILE A 103 11.43 6.39 20.18
CA ILE A 103 11.65 5.10 19.50
C ILE A 103 10.32 4.50 19.04
N VAL A 104 9.32 4.44 19.93
CA VAL A 104 8.01 3.86 19.60
C VAL A 104 7.30 4.67 18.52
N LEU A 105 7.20 5.99 18.70
CA LEU A 105 6.57 6.89 17.73
C LEU A 105 7.30 6.87 16.38
N GLY A 106 8.64 6.91 16.41
CA GLY A 106 9.48 6.91 15.22
C GLY A 106 9.33 5.64 14.39
N ASN A 107 9.26 4.46 15.02
CA ASN A 107 9.05 3.20 14.32
C ASN A 107 7.62 3.06 13.81
N GLY A 108 6.64 3.46 14.62
CA GLY A 108 5.23 3.41 14.26
C GLY A 108 4.89 4.26 13.04
N MET A 109 5.27 5.54 13.06
CA MET A 109 4.99 6.47 11.95
C MET A 109 5.61 6.03 10.62
N ARG A 110 6.78 5.38 10.66
CA ARG A 110 7.57 5.07 9.45
C ARG A 110 7.24 3.72 8.85
N TYR A 111 7.05 2.70 9.69
CA TYR A 111 6.95 1.31 9.26
C TYR A 111 5.56 0.70 9.44
N GLY A 112 4.66 1.43 10.12
CA GLY A 112 3.26 1.07 10.35
C GLY A 112 3.03 0.33 11.67
N MET A 113 1.76 -0.05 11.90
CA MET A 113 1.28 -0.54 13.21
C MET A 113 1.96 -1.80 13.74
N ARG A 114 2.47 -2.69 12.88
CA ARG A 114 3.22 -3.88 13.33
C ARG A 114 4.51 -3.50 14.06
N MET A 115 5.27 -2.57 13.49
CA MET A 115 6.52 -2.08 14.10
C MET A 115 6.23 -1.17 15.28
N PHE A 116 5.12 -0.41 15.26
CA PHE A 116 4.65 0.32 16.45
C PHE A 116 4.48 -0.66 17.62
N GLY A 117 3.70 -1.72 17.43
CA GLY A 117 3.41 -2.70 18.48
C GLY A 117 4.68 -3.41 18.98
N GLU A 118 5.56 -3.83 18.07
CA GLU A 118 6.84 -4.46 18.43
C GLU A 118 7.73 -3.50 19.25
N ALA A 119 7.86 -2.24 18.82
CA ALA A 119 8.61 -1.22 19.54
C ALA A 119 8.00 -0.90 20.91
N LEU A 120 6.66 -0.84 21.00
CA LEU A 120 5.93 -0.56 22.24
C LEU A 120 6.18 -1.65 23.28
N VAL A 121 6.00 -2.93 22.89
CA VAL A 121 6.24 -4.07 23.77
C VAL A 121 7.72 -4.14 24.17
N GLY A 122 8.63 -4.00 23.21
CA GLY A 122 10.08 -4.01 23.47
C GLY A 122 10.51 -2.89 24.43
N SER A 123 10.00 -1.68 24.23
CA SER A 123 10.30 -0.52 25.10
C SER A 123 9.72 -0.71 26.50
N PHE A 124 8.49 -1.22 26.61
CA PHE A 124 7.86 -1.49 27.91
C PHE A 124 8.65 -2.53 28.72
N LEU A 125 9.04 -3.64 28.08
CA LEU A 125 9.86 -4.68 28.73
C LEU A 125 11.24 -4.14 29.13
N ALA A 126 11.87 -3.33 28.26
CA ALA A 126 13.16 -2.71 28.55
C ALA A 126 13.09 -1.72 29.72
N ILE A 127 12.05 -0.89 29.80
CA ILE A 127 11.79 0.02 30.92
C ILE A 127 11.60 -0.78 32.22
N MET A 128 10.77 -1.82 32.20
CA MET A 128 10.51 -2.67 33.36
C MET A 128 11.79 -3.33 33.87
N LEU A 129 12.62 -3.87 32.97
CA LEU A 129 13.89 -4.49 33.31
C LEU A 129 14.89 -3.47 33.87
N ALA A 130 15.01 -2.30 33.23
CA ALA A 130 15.91 -1.23 33.67
C ALA A 130 15.53 -0.69 35.05
N LEU A 131 14.24 -0.44 35.31
CA LEU A 131 13.76 -0.02 36.62
C LEU A 131 14.01 -1.10 37.67
N SER A 132 13.72 -2.37 37.36
CA SER A 132 13.95 -3.49 38.27
C SER A 132 15.42 -3.58 38.68
N PHE A 133 16.34 -3.39 37.73
CA PHE A 133 17.77 -3.37 38.00
C PHE A 133 18.16 -2.19 38.88
N ARG A 134 17.68 -0.98 38.57
CA ARG A 134 17.95 0.23 39.37
C ARG A 134 17.47 0.10 40.81
N PHE A 135 16.29 -0.47 41.05
CA PHE A 135 15.77 -0.65 42.40
C PHE A 135 16.44 -1.80 43.17
N ALA A 136 16.94 -2.82 42.46
CA ALA A 136 17.63 -3.94 43.09
C ALA A 136 19.07 -3.59 43.54
N TYR A 137 19.75 -2.72 42.80
CA TYR A 137 21.18 -2.45 42.99
C TYR A 137 21.54 -0.98 43.26
N GLY A 138 20.61 -0.04 43.07
CA GLY A 138 20.82 1.39 43.28
C GLY A 138 20.31 1.88 44.64
N THR A 139 20.60 3.14 44.95
CA THR A 139 20.10 3.83 46.16
C THR A 139 18.82 4.64 45.89
N HIS A 140 18.28 4.57 44.67
CA HIS A 140 17.13 5.34 44.21
C HIS A 140 15.82 4.82 44.77
N GLY A 141 15.02 5.72 45.34
CA GLY A 141 13.67 5.44 45.79
C GLY A 141 12.64 5.58 44.69
N ILE A 142 11.44 5.02 44.91
CA ILE A 142 10.29 5.31 44.06
C ILE A 142 9.81 6.73 44.38
N SER A 143 10.03 7.67 43.47
CA SER A 143 9.51 9.03 43.60
C SER A 143 8.17 9.21 42.90
N ALA A 144 7.33 10.13 43.41
CA ALA A 144 6.06 10.47 42.77
C ALA A 144 6.26 10.96 41.32
N GLY A 145 7.36 11.67 41.05
CA GLY A 145 7.70 12.13 39.71
C GLY A 145 8.02 10.98 38.73
N MET A 146 8.70 9.94 39.20
CA MET A 146 8.98 8.75 38.38
C MET A 146 7.68 7.99 38.03
N ILE A 147 6.80 7.79 39.02
CA ILE A 147 5.48 7.17 38.80
C ILE A 147 4.69 8.01 37.79
N PHE A 148 4.62 9.32 38.00
CA PHE A 148 3.91 10.25 37.13
C PHE A 148 4.43 10.18 35.69
N LEU A 149 5.75 10.27 35.48
CA LEU A 149 6.33 10.27 34.14
C LEU A 149 6.10 8.95 33.39
N ASN A 150 6.17 7.80 34.07
CA ASN A 150 5.88 6.50 33.48
C ASN A 150 4.40 6.33 33.12
N LEU A 151 3.49 6.72 34.01
CA LEU A 151 2.05 6.68 33.73
C LEU A 151 1.70 7.63 32.58
N PHE A 152 2.20 8.86 32.63
CA PHE A 152 1.95 9.87 31.60
C PHE A 152 2.54 9.45 30.24
N GLY A 153 3.77 8.92 30.23
CA GLY A 153 4.39 8.35 29.03
C GLY A 153 3.60 7.18 28.46
N SER A 154 3.09 6.29 29.31
CA SER A 154 2.24 5.17 28.89
C SER A 154 0.92 5.66 28.26
N ILE A 155 0.29 6.67 28.85
CA ILE A 155 -0.92 7.31 28.28
C ILE A 155 -0.61 7.92 26.91
N ILE A 156 0.50 8.65 26.76
CA ILE A 156 0.93 9.22 25.48
C ILE A 156 1.08 8.11 24.43
N LEU A 157 1.75 7.01 24.77
CA LEU A 157 1.98 5.90 23.84
C LEU A 157 0.68 5.19 23.44
N ILE A 158 -0.22 4.96 24.39
CA ILE A 158 -1.55 4.39 24.12
C ILE A 158 -2.36 5.33 23.21
N TYR A 159 -2.39 6.63 23.53
CA TYR A 159 -3.10 7.61 22.73
C TYR A 159 -2.53 7.69 21.31
N ALA A 160 -1.20 7.71 21.17
CA ALA A 160 -0.54 7.70 19.87
C ALA A 160 -0.84 6.43 19.06
N TYR A 161 -0.89 5.26 19.71
CA TYR A 161 -1.28 4.00 19.07
C TYR A 161 -2.72 4.08 18.52
N VAL A 162 -3.67 4.55 19.35
CA VAL A 162 -5.07 4.70 18.96
C VAL A 162 -5.22 5.70 17.81
N LEU A 163 -4.57 6.85 17.90
CA LEU A 163 -4.62 7.88 16.86
C LEU A 163 -4.05 7.35 15.53
N MET A 164 -2.91 6.67 15.57
CA MET A 164 -2.29 6.10 14.37
C MET A 164 -3.14 5.01 13.74
N SER A 165 -3.73 4.13 14.56
CA SER A 165 -4.66 3.10 14.11
C SER A 165 -5.89 3.70 13.41
N ARG A 166 -6.44 4.80 13.95
CA ARG A 166 -7.56 5.52 13.32
C ARG A 166 -7.16 6.14 12.00
N ILE A 167 -5.97 6.75 11.90
CA ILE A 167 -5.48 7.35 10.66
C ILE A 167 -5.29 6.27 9.59
N GLU A 168 -4.62 5.16 9.89
CA GLU A 168 -4.46 4.05 8.93
C GLU A 168 -5.82 3.47 8.48
N THR A 169 -6.76 3.30 9.42
CA THR A 169 -8.10 2.81 9.10
C THR A 169 -8.86 3.80 8.22
N ALA A 170 -8.81 5.09 8.53
CA ALA A 170 -9.45 6.13 7.73
C ALA A 170 -8.84 6.22 6.32
N GLN A 171 -7.52 6.10 6.18
CA GLN A 171 -6.83 6.03 4.90
C GLN A 171 -7.29 4.81 4.09
N HIS A 172 -7.29 3.62 4.69
CA HIS A 172 -7.79 2.43 4.01
C HIS A 172 -9.26 2.50 3.66
N LEU A 173 -10.09 3.14 4.49
CA LEU A 173 -11.49 3.38 4.18
C LEU A 173 -11.65 4.38 3.04
N LEU A 174 -10.85 5.44 2.98
CA LEU A 174 -10.84 6.40 1.87
C LEU A 174 -10.44 5.71 0.56
N GLU A 175 -9.32 4.98 0.55
CA GLU A 175 -8.86 4.17 -0.58
C GLU A 175 -9.94 3.17 -1.03
N ARG A 176 -10.54 2.47 -0.06
CA ARG A 176 -11.61 1.52 -0.34
C ARG A 176 -12.90 2.20 -0.76
N SER A 177 -13.20 3.42 -0.33
CA SER A 177 -14.45 4.14 -0.59
C SER A 177 -14.47 4.84 -1.95
N SER A 178 -13.32 5.00 -2.61
CA SER A 178 -13.29 5.50 -3.98
C SER A 178 -14.04 4.53 -4.90
N LYS A 179 -15.01 5.03 -5.67
CA LYS A 179 -15.66 4.29 -6.77
C LYS A 179 -14.90 4.41 -8.08
N GLN A 180 -13.85 5.22 -8.10
CA GLN A 180 -13.05 5.52 -9.29
C GLN A 180 -11.64 4.91 -9.17
N ASP A 181 -11.10 4.50 -10.31
CA ASP A 181 -9.70 4.15 -10.48
C ASP A 181 -8.87 5.43 -10.59
N THR A 182 -7.86 5.58 -9.74
CA THR A 182 -7.08 6.83 -9.63
C THR A 182 -6.20 7.12 -10.84
N LEU A 183 -5.87 6.10 -11.64
CA LEU A 183 -5.02 6.27 -12.82
C LEU A 183 -5.81 6.76 -14.04
N THR A 184 -7.01 6.21 -14.22
CA THR A 184 -7.82 6.36 -15.43
C THR A 184 -9.04 7.26 -15.24
N GLY A 185 -9.48 7.50 -14.00
CA GLY A 185 -10.73 8.21 -13.69
C GLY A 185 -12.00 7.42 -13.99
N LEU A 186 -11.90 6.21 -14.56
CA LEU A 186 -13.02 5.29 -14.77
C LEU A 186 -13.54 4.75 -13.44
N MET A 187 -14.71 4.11 -13.44
CA MET A 187 -15.11 3.34 -12.26
C MET A 187 -14.09 2.22 -12.00
N ASN A 188 -13.82 1.94 -10.73
CA ASN A 188 -13.13 0.70 -10.38
C ASN A 188 -14.13 -0.47 -10.33
N ARG A 189 -13.62 -1.70 -10.19
CA ARG A 189 -14.44 -2.92 -10.09
C ARG A 189 -15.61 -2.80 -9.09
N ARG A 190 -15.41 -2.13 -7.95
CA ARG A 190 -16.46 -1.96 -6.94
C ARG A 190 -17.52 -0.95 -7.39
N GLY A 191 -17.10 0.19 -7.93
CA GLY A 191 -18.00 1.19 -8.52
C GLY A 191 -18.85 0.60 -9.65
N LEU A 192 -18.26 -0.27 -10.47
CA LEU A 192 -18.95 -1.03 -11.52
C LEU A 192 -20.04 -1.92 -10.93
N VAL A 193 -19.70 -2.81 -10.00
CA VAL A 193 -20.66 -3.79 -9.43
C VAL A 193 -21.84 -3.09 -8.78
N GLU A 194 -21.60 -2.05 -7.98
CA GLU A 194 -22.68 -1.29 -7.33
C GLU A 194 -23.61 -0.62 -8.35
N THR A 195 -23.05 -0.01 -9.40
CA THR A 195 -23.83 0.69 -10.43
C THR A 195 -24.56 -0.31 -11.33
N ALA A 196 -23.92 -1.42 -11.68
CA ALA A 196 -24.49 -2.47 -12.50
C ALA A 196 -25.63 -3.18 -11.80
N THR A 197 -25.52 -3.47 -10.50
CA THR A 197 -26.61 -4.09 -9.72
C THR A 197 -27.90 -3.29 -9.88
N SER A 198 -27.82 -1.96 -9.71
CA SER A 198 -28.97 -1.06 -9.90
C SER A 198 -29.52 -1.07 -11.33
N LEU A 199 -28.64 -1.17 -12.34
CA LEU A 199 -29.04 -1.27 -13.75
C LEU A 199 -29.77 -2.58 -14.05
N PHE A 200 -29.23 -3.71 -13.59
CA PHE A 200 -29.81 -5.03 -13.82
C PHE A 200 -31.14 -5.21 -13.08
N ASP A 201 -31.28 -4.69 -11.85
CA ASP A 201 -32.55 -4.66 -11.13
C ASP A 201 -33.62 -3.85 -11.89
N ARG A 202 -33.22 -2.73 -12.50
CA ARG A 202 -34.11 -1.92 -13.35
C ARG A 202 -34.56 -2.68 -14.59
N ILE A 203 -33.64 -3.35 -15.30
CA ILE A 203 -33.95 -4.18 -16.47
C ILE A 203 -34.90 -5.33 -16.08
N ALA A 204 -34.67 -5.96 -14.93
CA ALA A 204 -35.53 -7.03 -14.43
C ALA A 204 -36.96 -6.53 -14.09
N THR A 205 -37.08 -5.32 -13.57
CA THR A 205 -38.35 -4.74 -13.12
C THR A 205 -39.17 -4.12 -14.24
N TYR A 206 -38.52 -3.33 -15.11
CA TYR A 206 -39.20 -2.50 -16.12
C TYR A 206 -39.02 -3.02 -17.55
N GLY A 207 -38.27 -4.10 -17.75
CA GLY A 207 -37.80 -4.51 -19.06
C GLY A 207 -36.66 -3.62 -19.56
N GLY A 208 -36.23 -3.86 -20.79
CA GLY A 208 -35.08 -3.21 -21.42
C GLY A 208 -33.95 -4.19 -21.70
N MET A 209 -32.83 -3.65 -22.18
CA MET A 209 -31.64 -4.44 -22.51
C MET A 209 -30.37 -3.66 -22.15
N ALA A 210 -29.24 -4.35 -22.03
CA ALA A 210 -27.95 -3.69 -21.92
C ALA A 210 -26.87 -4.53 -22.58
N SER A 211 -26.05 -3.90 -23.43
CA SER A 211 -24.85 -4.55 -23.97
C SER A 211 -23.70 -4.44 -22.98
N VAL A 212 -22.94 -5.52 -22.85
CA VAL A 212 -21.76 -5.64 -21.99
C VAL A 212 -20.56 -5.96 -22.86
N MET A 213 -19.53 -5.12 -22.78
CA MET A 213 -18.22 -5.38 -23.35
C MET A 213 -17.23 -5.70 -22.23
N PHE A 214 -16.49 -6.77 -22.41
CA PHE A 214 -15.25 -7.02 -21.66
C PHE A 214 -14.11 -6.78 -22.64
N VAL A 215 -13.19 -5.90 -22.27
CA VAL A 215 -12.02 -5.54 -23.07
C VAL A 215 -10.75 -5.92 -22.32
N ASP A 216 -9.79 -6.46 -23.04
CA ASP A 216 -8.44 -6.73 -22.55
C ASP A 216 -7.42 -6.15 -23.55
N LEU A 217 -6.40 -5.46 -23.04
CA LEU A 217 -5.36 -4.85 -23.87
C LEU A 217 -4.28 -5.89 -24.24
N ASP A 218 -4.26 -6.28 -25.51
CA ASP A 218 -3.31 -7.26 -26.02
C ASP A 218 -1.87 -6.75 -25.91
N GLN A 219 -0.96 -7.64 -25.46
CA GLN A 219 0.46 -7.35 -25.32
C GLN A 219 0.80 -6.15 -24.41
N PHE A 220 -0.12 -5.72 -23.54
CA PHE A 220 0.12 -4.60 -22.61
C PHE A 220 1.35 -4.84 -21.72
N LYS A 221 1.58 -6.08 -21.28
CA LYS A 221 2.78 -6.45 -20.54
C LYS A 221 4.07 -6.15 -21.32
N ARG A 222 4.11 -6.41 -22.63
CA ARG A 222 5.28 -6.10 -23.47
C ARG A 222 5.54 -4.60 -23.52
N VAL A 223 4.50 -3.76 -23.54
CA VAL A 223 4.69 -2.31 -23.45
C VAL A 223 5.40 -1.92 -22.14
N ASN A 224 5.00 -2.53 -21.01
CA ASN A 224 5.68 -2.31 -19.74
C ASN A 224 7.11 -2.82 -19.73
N ASP A 225 7.35 -3.99 -20.31
CA ASP A 225 8.67 -4.62 -20.32
C ASP A 225 9.66 -3.86 -21.25
N ASP A 226 9.19 -3.41 -22.42
CA ASP A 226 10.00 -2.76 -23.45
C ASP A 226 10.19 -1.25 -23.20
N HIS A 227 9.19 -0.57 -22.63
CA HIS A 227 9.19 0.90 -22.46
C HIS A 227 9.09 1.35 -21.00
N GLY A 228 8.85 0.44 -20.05
CA GLY A 228 8.70 0.75 -18.63
C GLY A 228 7.26 1.17 -18.25
N HIS A 229 6.97 1.06 -16.95
CA HIS A 229 5.63 1.27 -16.39
C HIS A 229 5.01 2.65 -16.67
N ALA A 230 5.82 3.71 -16.79
CA ALA A 230 5.31 5.05 -17.09
C ALA A 230 4.61 5.12 -18.47
N HIS A 231 5.08 4.34 -19.44
CA HIS A 231 4.43 4.24 -20.76
C HIS A 231 3.19 3.35 -20.69
N GLY A 232 3.23 2.26 -19.91
CA GLY A 232 2.02 1.48 -19.62
C GLY A 232 0.90 2.32 -19.02
N ASP A 233 1.23 3.20 -18.06
CA ASP A 233 0.27 4.16 -17.49
C ASP A 233 -0.31 5.10 -18.55
N GLN A 234 0.50 5.55 -19.51
CA GLN A 234 0.04 6.38 -20.63
C GLN A 234 -0.92 5.61 -21.54
N VAL A 235 -0.63 4.35 -21.84
CA VAL A 235 -1.52 3.48 -22.64
C VAL A 235 -2.86 3.31 -21.94
N LEU A 236 -2.87 3.04 -20.63
CA LEU A 236 -4.11 2.87 -19.86
C LEU A 236 -4.94 4.16 -19.81
N ARG A 237 -4.30 5.32 -19.59
CA ARG A 237 -4.97 6.62 -19.63
C ARG A 237 -5.58 6.89 -21.00
N ARG A 238 -4.81 6.67 -22.07
CA ARG A 238 -5.33 6.92 -23.41
C ARG A 238 -6.46 5.98 -23.77
N PHE A 239 -6.36 4.70 -23.44
CA PHE A 239 -7.46 3.77 -23.67
C PHE A 239 -8.74 4.24 -22.96
N SER A 240 -8.59 4.77 -21.75
CA SER A 240 -9.70 5.35 -20.98
C SER A 240 -10.31 6.57 -21.65
N ASP A 241 -9.47 7.48 -22.18
CA ASP A 241 -9.94 8.63 -22.98
C ASP A 241 -10.71 8.16 -24.23
N ILE A 242 -10.21 7.14 -24.92
CA ILE A 242 -10.88 6.54 -26.08
C ILE A 242 -12.24 5.97 -25.68
N LEU A 243 -12.36 5.32 -24.52
CA LEU A 243 -13.66 4.88 -24.01
C LEU A 243 -14.61 6.07 -23.83
N PHE A 244 -14.16 7.20 -23.25
CA PHE A 244 -14.97 8.41 -23.12
C PHE A 244 -15.39 9.00 -24.47
N GLU A 245 -14.47 9.09 -25.43
CA GLU A 245 -14.70 9.64 -26.78
C GLU A 245 -15.72 8.80 -27.57
N ASN A 246 -15.82 7.51 -27.29
CA ASN A 246 -16.61 6.56 -28.09
C ASN A 246 -17.90 6.08 -27.43
N THR A 247 -18.17 6.47 -26.19
CA THR A 247 -19.37 6.09 -25.43
C THR A 247 -20.12 7.33 -24.96
N ARG A 248 -21.42 7.21 -24.69
CA ARG A 248 -22.22 8.36 -24.22
C ARG A 248 -22.12 8.52 -22.70
N VAL A 249 -22.59 9.66 -22.20
CA VAL A 249 -22.56 9.98 -20.76
C VAL A 249 -23.28 8.93 -19.90
N GLY A 250 -24.37 8.35 -20.41
CA GLY A 250 -25.14 7.32 -19.71
C GLY A 250 -24.54 5.92 -19.71
N ASP A 251 -23.43 5.69 -20.40
CA ASP A 251 -22.73 4.40 -20.41
C ASP A 251 -21.75 4.31 -19.23
N ILE A 252 -21.67 3.12 -18.63
CA ILE A 252 -20.78 2.84 -17.50
C ILE A 252 -19.47 2.31 -18.06
N ARG A 253 -18.36 2.92 -17.65
CA ARG A 253 -17.00 2.52 -18.01
C ARG A 253 -16.22 2.21 -16.75
N ALA A 254 -15.57 1.07 -16.72
CA ALA A 254 -14.79 0.65 -15.58
C ALA A 254 -13.47 0.01 -15.98
N ARG A 255 -12.46 0.21 -15.15
CA ARG A 255 -11.26 -0.62 -15.13
C ARG A 255 -11.49 -1.75 -14.15
N TYR A 256 -11.60 -2.97 -14.66
CA TYR A 256 -11.96 -4.15 -13.90
C TYR A 256 -10.75 -4.81 -13.22
N GLY A 257 -9.63 -4.83 -13.95
CA GLY A 257 -8.35 -5.40 -13.58
C GLY A 257 -7.22 -4.67 -14.32
N GLY A 258 -5.96 -5.05 -14.10
CA GLY A 258 -4.76 -4.33 -14.58
C GLY A 258 -4.91 -3.68 -15.97
N ASP A 259 -5.12 -4.49 -16.99
CA ASP A 259 -5.33 -4.15 -18.40
C ASP A 259 -6.74 -4.51 -18.90
N GLU A 260 -7.66 -4.74 -17.98
CA GLU A 260 -9.02 -5.20 -18.25
C GLU A 260 -10.04 -4.08 -18.02
N PHE A 261 -10.94 -3.89 -18.97
CA PHE A 261 -11.95 -2.84 -18.93
C PHE A 261 -13.33 -3.42 -19.22
N ILE A 262 -14.35 -2.82 -18.61
CA ILE A 262 -15.75 -3.17 -18.85
C ILE A 262 -16.51 -1.93 -19.28
N VAL A 263 -17.35 -2.10 -20.29
CA VAL A 263 -18.31 -1.08 -20.74
C VAL A 263 -19.72 -1.66 -20.68
N LEU A 264 -20.62 -1.00 -19.94
CA LEU A 264 -22.04 -1.31 -19.93
C LEU A 264 -22.79 -0.20 -20.67
N MET A 265 -23.59 -0.58 -21.66
CA MET A 265 -24.40 0.34 -22.45
C MET A 265 -25.89 -0.03 -22.28
N PRO A 266 -26.61 0.63 -21.35
CA PRO A 266 -28.05 0.45 -21.17
C PRO A 266 -28.84 0.73 -22.45
N GLU A 267 -29.97 0.11 -22.73
CA GLU A 267 -30.80 0.42 -23.91
C GLU A 267 -30.03 0.42 -25.26
N THR A 268 -28.95 -0.36 -25.35
CA THR A 268 -28.13 -0.49 -26.55
C THR A 268 -28.17 -1.95 -27.00
N PRO A 269 -28.74 -2.25 -28.18
CA PRO A 269 -28.73 -3.60 -28.72
C PRO A 269 -27.30 -4.04 -29.08
N LEU A 270 -27.07 -5.35 -29.07
CA LEU A 270 -25.75 -5.91 -29.31
C LEU A 270 -25.12 -5.46 -30.64
N ASP A 271 -25.89 -5.37 -31.72
CA ASP A 271 -25.38 -4.93 -33.04
C ASP A 271 -24.85 -3.48 -33.03
N GLN A 272 -25.53 -2.59 -32.32
CA GLN A 272 -25.09 -1.20 -32.16
C GLN A 272 -23.83 -1.13 -31.29
N SER A 273 -23.78 -1.94 -30.24
CA SER A 273 -22.59 -2.03 -29.40
C SER A 273 -21.39 -2.57 -30.18
N GLU A 274 -21.58 -3.47 -31.15
CA GLU A 274 -20.49 -4.00 -31.97
C GLU A 274 -19.82 -2.90 -32.80
N ALA A 275 -20.63 -2.00 -33.37
CA ALA A 275 -20.11 -0.84 -34.09
C ALA A 275 -19.27 0.08 -33.18
N ILE A 276 -19.69 0.26 -31.92
CA ILE A 276 -18.94 1.03 -30.92
C ILE A 276 -17.62 0.33 -30.57
N ALA A 277 -17.64 -1.00 -30.36
CA ALA A 277 -16.47 -1.80 -30.05
C ALA A 277 -15.42 -1.70 -31.16
N ARG A 278 -15.85 -1.82 -32.43
CA ARG A 278 -14.97 -1.66 -33.60
C ARG A 278 -14.34 -0.28 -33.67
N ARG A 279 -15.10 0.77 -33.34
CA ARG A 279 -14.60 2.16 -33.31
C ARG A 279 -13.55 2.35 -32.21
N ILE A 280 -13.79 1.83 -31.01
CA ILE A 280 -12.84 1.84 -29.89
C ILE A 280 -11.55 1.12 -30.28
N GLN A 281 -11.67 -0.11 -30.81
CA GLN A 281 -10.53 -0.92 -31.22
C GLN A 281 -9.69 -0.24 -32.30
N THR A 282 -10.35 0.34 -33.31
CA THR A 282 -9.68 1.07 -34.41
C THR A 282 -8.95 2.30 -33.89
N ALA A 283 -9.60 3.12 -33.05
CA ALA A 283 -9.01 4.32 -32.48
C ALA A 283 -7.80 3.99 -31.60
N PHE A 284 -7.88 2.92 -30.80
CA PHE A 284 -6.79 2.49 -29.93
C PHE A 284 -5.61 1.94 -30.74
N ALA A 285 -5.86 1.04 -31.68
CA ALA A 285 -4.82 0.48 -32.54
C ALA A 285 -4.10 1.58 -33.36
N HIS A 286 -4.85 2.57 -33.87
CA HIS A 286 -4.28 3.71 -34.57
C HIS A 286 -3.37 4.55 -33.65
N TRP A 287 -3.83 4.87 -32.44
CA TRP A 287 -3.03 5.62 -31.48
C TRP A 287 -1.77 4.85 -31.06
N CYS A 288 -1.88 3.56 -30.76
CA CYS A 288 -0.74 2.71 -30.42
C CYS A 288 0.30 2.70 -31.53
N THR A 289 -0.14 2.47 -32.78
CA THR A 289 0.74 2.50 -33.95
C THR A 289 1.45 3.84 -34.10
N ALA A 290 0.72 4.96 -33.96
CA ALA A 290 1.28 6.31 -34.07
C ALA A 290 2.32 6.64 -32.98
N HIS A 291 2.29 5.94 -31.84
CA HIS A 291 3.21 6.13 -30.73
C HIS A 291 4.25 5.01 -30.59
N GLY A 292 4.31 4.09 -31.55
CA GLY A 292 5.29 3.00 -31.58
C GLY A 292 4.98 1.82 -30.65
N TYR A 293 3.75 1.71 -30.14
CA TYR A 293 3.33 0.60 -29.29
C TYR A 293 2.76 -0.56 -30.10
N GLN A 294 3.26 -1.77 -29.86
CA GLN A 294 2.67 -3.01 -30.35
C GLN A 294 1.56 -3.48 -29.40
N CYS A 295 0.43 -2.77 -29.39
CA CYS A 295 -0.69 -3.03 -28.50
C CYS A 295 -2.02 -2.85 -29.24
N SER A 296 -3.00 -3.67 -28.90
CA SER A 296 -4.37 -3.63 -29.41
C SER A 296 -5.36 -4.00 -28.31
N ALA A 297 -6.64 -4.12 -28.63
CA ALA A 297 -7.65 -4.49 -27.66
C ALA A 297 -8.49 -5.66 -28.20
N THR A 298 -8.60 -6.72 -27.41
CA THR A 298 -9.52 -7.84 -27.66
C THR A 298 -10.79 -7.66 -26.85
N ILE A 299 -11.94 -7.83 -27.50
CA ILE A 299 -13.25 -7.49 -26.94
C ILE A 299 -14.18 -8.70 -27.00
N GLY A 300 -14.64 -9.17 -25.85
CA GLY A 300 -15.80 -10.05 -25.72
C GLY A 300 -17.06 -9.21 -25.56
N MET A 301 -18.19 -9.67 -26.12
CA MET A 301 -19.46 -8.94 -26.04
C MET A 301 -20.67 -9.84 -25.76
N GLY A 302 -21.62 -9.34 -24.97
CA GLY A 302 -22.88 -10.01 -24.67
C GLY A 302 -23.99 -9.01 -24.33
N GLU A 303 -25.21 -9.50 -24.15
CA GLU A 303 -26.41 -8.70 -23.94
C GLU A 303 -27.23 -9.21 -22.76
N ALA A 304 -27.59 -8.34 -21.83
CA ALA A 304 -28.59 -8.62 -20.80
C ALA A 304 -30.00 -8.26 -21.31
N PRO A 305 -31.05 -9.04 -20.99
CA PRO A 305 -31.04 -10.24 -20.16
C PRO A 305 -30.72 -11.55 -20.90
N ARG A 306 -30.45 -11.50 -22.22
CA ARG A 306 -30.32 -12.67 -23.10
C ARG A 306 -29.20 -13.62 -22.66
N ASP A 307 -28.04 -13.07 -22.33
CA ASP A 307 -26.81 -13.80 -21.97
C ASP A 307 -26.62 -13.89 -20.45
N GLY A 308 -27.55 -13.34 -19.66
CA GLY A 308 -27.53 -13.36 -18.20
C GLY A 308 -28.40 -12.26 -17.58
N ARG A 309 -28.92 -12.52 -16.37
CA ARG A 309 -29.76 -11.57 -15.61
C ARG A 309 -29.03 -10.82 -14.49
N SER A 310 -27.73 -11.03 -14.33
CA SER A 310 -26.86 -10.25 -13.45
C SER A 310 -25.57 -9.92 -14.19
N LEU A 311 -24.82 -8.93 -13.68
CA LEU A 311 -23.52 -8.55 -14.25
C LEU A 311 -22.60 -9.78 -14.31
N GLU A 312 -22.50 -10.55 -13.22
CA GLU A 312 -21.65 -11.72 -13.10
C GLU A 312 -22.01 -12.78 -14.15
N ALA A 313 -23.30 -13.08 -14.30
CA ALA A 313 -23.77 -14.08 -15.27
C ALA A 313 -23.42 -13.70 -16.72
N VAL A 314 -23.56 -12.41 -17.06
CA VAL A 314 -23.18 -11.93 -18.40
C VAL A 314 -21.65 -11.94 -18.55
N LEU A 315 -20.89 -11.46 -17.56
CA LEU A 315 -19.43 -11.44 -17.61
C LEU A 315 -18.84 -12.84 -17.79
N ASP A 316 -19.38 -13.89 -17.16
CA ASP A 316 -18.92 -15.28 -17.37
C ASP A 316 -19.02 -15.71 -18.85
N LYS A 317 -20.09 -15.29 -19.54
CA LYS A 317 -20.27 -15.59 -20.97
C LYS A 317 -19.37 -14.73 -21.85
N VAL A 318 -19.25 -13.45 -21.52
CA VAL A 318 -18.45 -12.49 -22.27
C VAL A 318 -16.96 -12.78 -22.16
N ASP A 319 -16.49 -13.22 -20.99
CA ASP A 319 -15.12 -13.68 -20.77
C ASP A 319 -14.81 -14.93 -21.63
N THR A 320 -15.76 -15.86 -21.71
CA THR A 320 -15.64 -17.01 -22.63
C THR A 320 -15.50 -16.56 -24.09
N ALA A 321 -16.27 -15.55 -24.52
CA ALA A 321 -16.17 -14.97 -25.85
C ALA A 321 -14.80 -14.31 -26.09
N LEU A 322 -14.32 -13.53 -25.13
CA LEU A 322 -13.01 -12.89 -25.16
C LEU A 322 -11.89 -13.93 -25.27
N TYR A 323 -11.94 -14.98 -24.44
CA TYR A 323 -10.97 -16.08 -24.46
C TYR A 323 -10.91 -16.78 -25.82
N HIS A 324 -12.06 -17.08 -26.42
CA HIS A 324 -12.12 -17.65 -27.77
C HIS A 324 -11.49 -16.73 -28.83
N SER A 325 -11.71 -15.42 -28.71
CA SER A 325 -11.12 -14.44 -29.62
C SER A 325 -9.59 -14.38 -29.49
N LYS A 326 -9.08 -14.37 -28.25
CA LYS A 326 -7.64 -14.40 -27.95
C LYS A 326 -6.95 -15.68 -28.46
N ALA A 327 -7.66 -16.80 -28.47
CA ALA A 327 -7.14 -18.05 -29.01
C ALA A 327 -7.04 -18.02 -30.55
N ALA A 328 -7.89 -17.25 -31.23
CA ALA A 328 -7.91 -17.13 -32.68
C ALA A 328 -6.95 -16.06 -33.22
N THR A 329 -6.77 -14.95 -32.50
CA THR A 329 -5.84 -13.87 -32.86
C THR A 329 -5.13 -13.31 -31.63
N PRO A 330 -3.80 -13.08 -31.70
CA PRO A 330 -3.06 -12.42 -30.61
C PRO A 330 -3.26 -10.89 -30.58
N TYR A 331 -3.95 -10.32 -31.57
CA TYR A 331 -4.21 -8.88 -31.68
C TYR A 331 -5.63 -8.60 -32.17
N GLY A 332 -6.35 -7.72 -31.47
CA GLY A 332 -7.53 -7.06 -32.01
C GLY A 332 -8.72 -8.01 -32.22
N GLY A 333 -8.93 -8.96 -31.33
CA GLY A 333 -10.09 -9.86 -31.42
C GLY A 333 -11.41 -9.17 -31.09
N LEU A 334 -12.50 -9.56 -31.76
CA LEU A 334 -13.85 -9.17 -31.36
C LEU A 334 -14.76 -10.39 -31.49
N GLN A 335 -15.44 -10.76 -30.40
CA GLN A 335 -16.29 -11.95 -30.36
C GLN A 335 -17.57 -11.69 -29.57
N ARG A 336 -18.71 -12.03 -30.16
CA ARG A 336 -20.01 -12.02 -29.47
C ARG A 336 -20.36 -13.38 -28.91
N VAL A 337 -21.09 -13.39 -27.80
CA VAL A 337 -21.61 -14.60 -27.15
C VAL A 337 -22.56 -15.37 -28.07
N ASP A 338 -23.41 -14.69 -28.84
CA ASP A 338 -24.37 -15.32 -29.78
C ASP A 338 -23.69 -15.96 -31.02
N GLN A 339 -22.41 -15.68 -31.23
CA GLN A 339 -21.59 -16.24 -32.31
C GLN A 339 -20.65 -17.36 -31.82
N LEU A 340 -20.67 -17.69 -30.53
CA LEU A 340 -19.86 -18.80 -30.02
C LEU A 340 -20.37 -20.14 -30.58
N PRO A 341 -19.46 -21.06 -30.95
CA PRO A 341 -19.87 -22.40 -31.34
C PRO A 341 -20.61 -23.04 -30.17
N VAL A 342 -21.85 -23.50 -30.42
CA VAL A 342 -22.62 -24.26 -29.44
C VAL A 342 -21.76 -25.46 -29.04
N LYS A 343 -21.40 -25.57 -27.75
CA LYS A 343 -20.85 -26.81 -27.21
C LYS A 343 -21.91 -27.88 -27.44
N LEU A 344 -21.76 -28.69 -28.49
CA LEU A 344 -22.45 -29.96 -28.59
C LEU A 344 -22.08 -30.72 -27.31
N GLY A 345 -23.02 -30.85 -26.39
CA GLY A 345 -22.88 -31.75 -25.25
C GLY A 345 -22.58 -33.16 -25.76
N PRO A 346 -21.96 -34.03 -24.94
CA PRO A 346 -21.69 -35.39 -25.37
C PRO A 346 -22.99 -36.01 -25.85
N SER A 347 -22.99 -36.49 -27.10
CA SER A 347 -24.04 -37.32 -27.66
C SER A 347 -24.32 -38.45 -26.66
N ILE A 348 -25.57 -38.53 -26.22
CA ILE A 348 -26.07 -39.53 -25.23
C ILE A 348 -25.67 -40.95 -25.66
#